data_AF-A0A377ZKX4-F1
#
_entry.id   AF-A0A377ZKX4-F1
#
_cell.length_a   1.000
_cell.length_b   1.000
_cell.length_c   1.000
_cell.angle_alpha   90.00
_cell.angle_beta   90.00
_cell.angle_gamma   90.00
#
_symmetry.space_group_name_H-M   'P 1'
#
loop_
_entity.id
_entity.type
_entity.pdbx_description
1 polymer ?
#
loop_
_entity_poly.entity_id
_entity_poly.type
_entity_poly.pdbx_seq_one_letter_code
_entity_poly.pdbx_strand_id
1 'polypeptide(L)'
;MCPLLAVTSTATNALGLGLATTLVLTLTNLTISSLRRWTPAEIRIPIYVMIIASVVSVVQMLINAYAFGLYQSLGIFIPLIVTNCIVVGRAEAFAAKKGPALSALDGFSIGMGATCAMFVLGSLREILGNGTLFDGADSLLGSWAKVLRIEVFHTDTPFLLAMLPPGAFIGLGMMLAIKYLIDERSKQRKAQAARAVSVAPSDVTGKA
;
A
#
# COMPACT_ATOMS: atom_id res chain seq x y z
N MET A 1 -3.94 -8.04 2.74
CA MET A 1 -5.30 -7.81 3.27
C MET A 1 -5.29 -7.58 4.78
N CYS A 2 -4.62 -8.42 5.57
CA CYS A 2 -4.62 -8.34 7.04
C CYS A 2 -4.23 -6.98 7.65
N PRO A 3 -3.10 -6.34 7.29
CA PRO A 3 -2.76 -5.04 7.88
C PRO A 3 -3.65 -3.90 7.40
N LEU A 4 -4.23 -4.05 6.19
CA LEU A 4 -5.10 -3.04 5.60
C LEU A 4 -6.40 -2.94 6.40
N LEU A 5 -6.97 -4.06 6.82
CA LEU A 5 -8.22 -4.06 7.60
C LEU A 5 -8.00 -3.60 9.04
N ALA A 6 -6.84 -3.90 9.62
CA ALA A 6 -6.55 -3.63 11.03
C ALA A 6 -6.14 -2.18 11.33
N VAL A 7 -5.43 -1.50 10.41
CA VAL A 7 -4.74 -0.23 10.73
C VAL A 7 -5.26 0.99 9.96
N THR A 8 -6.19 0.81 9.02
CA THR A 8 -6.77 1.92 8.24
C THR A 8 -7.90 2.67 8.97
N SER A 9 -7.87 2.74 10.31
CA SER A 9 -8.80 3.58 11.07
C SER A 9 -8.49 5.08 10.94
N THR A 10 -7.21 5.44 10.79
CA THR A 10 -6.76 6.80 10.52
C THR A 10 -5.77 6.84 9.35
N ALA A 11 -5.76 7.95 8.61
CA ALA A 11 -4.87 8.23 7.50
C ALA A 11 -3.40 8.25 7.94
N THR A 12 -3.11 8.79 9.13
CA THR A 12 -1.76 8.91 9.69
C THR A 12 -1.15 7.54 10.01
N ASN A 13 -1.91 6.66 10.65
CA ASN A 13 -1.47 5.28 10.94
C ASN A 13 -1.37 4.44 9.66
N ALA A 14 -2.33 4.60 8.73
CA ALA A 14 -2.31 3.94 7.44
C ALA A 14 -1.07 4.32 6.61
N LEU A 15 -0.69 5.60 6.61
CA LEU A 15 0.50 6.09 5.94
C LEU A 15 1.78 5.57 6.60
N GLY A 16 1.87 5.64 7.92
CA GLY A 16 3.03 5.14 8.68
C GLY A 16 3.27 3.64 8.46
N LEU A 17 2.21 2.83 8.55
CA LEU A 17 2.31 1.38 8.31
C LEU A 17 2.59 1.05 6.85
N GLY A 18 1.99 1.78 5.90
CA GLY A 18 2.23 1.59 4.47
C GLY A 18 3.67 1.88 4.09
N LEU A 19 4.23 3.00 4.56
CA LEU A 19 5.63 3.35 4.34
C LEU A 19 6.58 2.33 4.97
N ALA A 20 6.31 1.90 6.21
CA ALA A 20 7.09 0.83 6.85
C ALA A 20 7.05 -0.48 6.04
N THR A 21 5.86 -0.85 5.55
CA THR A 21 5.70 -2.05 4.71
C THR A 21 6.43 -1.92 3.38
N THR A 22 6.47 -0.72 2.78
CA THR A 22 7.21 -0.45 1.53
C THR A 22 8.71 -0.62 1.73
N LEU A 23 9.25 -0.10 2.83
CA LEU A 23 10.65 -0.26 3.20
C LEU A 23 10.98 -1.75 3.40
N VAL A 24 10.19 -2.45 4.21
CA VAL A 24 10.36 -3.90 4.45
C VAL A 24 10.28 -4.68 3.14
N LEU A 25 9.30 -4.41 2.28
CA LEU A 25 9.11 -5.12 1.02
C LEU A 25 10.30 -4.93 0.07
N THR A 26 10.85 -3.71 0.03
CA THR A 26 12.02 -3.39 -0.79
C THR A 26 13.27 -4.12 -0.29
N LEU A 27 13.52 -4.09 1.03
CA LEU A 27 14.68 -4.72 1.65
C LEU A 27 14.60 -6.26 1.61
N THR A 28 13.43 -6.83 1.85
CA THR A 28 13.23 -8.29 1.80
C THR A 28 13.36 -8.81 0.38
N ASN A 29 12.78 -8.15 -0.63
CA ASN A 29 12.94 -8.55 -2.03
C ASN A 29 14.41 -8.45 -2.49
N LEU A 30 15.14 -7.42 -2.06
CA LEU A 30 16.57 -7.28 -2.36
C LEU A 30 17.39 -8.42 -1.73
N THR A 31 17.12 -8.71 -0.45
CA THR A 31 17.83 -9.73 0.33
C THR A 31 17.56 -11.14 -0.20
N ILE A 32 16.30 -11.48 -0.47
CA ILE A 32 15.89 -12.78 -0.99
C ILE A 32 16.44 -13.01 -2.41
N SER A 33 16.41 -12.00 -3.26
CA SER A 33 16.98 -12.10 -4.61
C SER A 33 18.50 -12.31 -4.59
N SER A 34 19.20 -11.76 -3.60
CA SER A 34 20.64 -11.95 -3.42
C SER A 34 20.96 -13.36 -2.90
N LEU A 35 20.15 -13.88 -1.98
CA LEU A 35 20.33 -15.21 -1.35
C LEU A 35 19.73 -16.37 -2.16
N ARG A 36 19.04 -16.09 -3.27
CA ARG A 36 18.32 -17.10 -4.05
C ARG A 36 19.16 -18.29 -4.51
N ARG A 37 20.47 -18.09 -4.75
CA ARG A 37 21.39 -19.15 -5.19
C ARG A 37 21.65 -20.20 -4.10
N TRP A 38 21.49 -19.82 -2.85
CA TRP A 38 21.75 -20.66 -1.67
C TRP A 38 20.47 -21.30 -1.12
N THR A 39 19.31 -21.02 -1.72
CA THR A 39 18.01 -21.45 -1.18
C THR A 39 17.56 -22.77 -1.84
N PRO A 40 17.51 -23.90 -1.11
CA PRO A 40 16.97 -25.16 -1.64
C PRO A 40 15.45 -25.07 -1.85
N ALA A 41 14.95 -25.70 -2.91
CA ALA A 41 13.56 -25.55 -3.35
C ALA A 41 12.52 -26.14 -2.37
N GLU A 42 12.87 -27.21 -1.64
CA GLU A 42 11.96 -27.91 -0.72
C GLU A 42 11.55 -27.08 0.50
N ILE A 43 12.42 -26.17 0.97
CA ILE A 43 12.19 -25.38 2.21
C ILE A 43 12.22 -23.87 1.96
N ARG A 44 11.88 -23.43 0.75
CA ARG A 44 11.95 -22.01 0.36
C ARG A 44 11.04 -21.10 1.19
N ILE A 45 9.80 -21.54 1.47
CA ILE A 45 8.80 -20.71 2.17
C ILE A 45 9.25 -20.41 3.61
N PRO A 46 9.64 -21.41 4.43
CA PRO A 46 10.20 -21.16 5.76
C PRO A 46 11.42 -20.23 5.74
N ILE A 47 12.34 -20.41 4.79
CA ILE A 47 13.53 -19.55 4.67
C ILE A 47 13.14 -18.09 4.39
N TYR A 48 12.19 -17.86 3.47
CA TYR A 48 11.72 -16.51 3.17
C TYR A 48 11.05 -15.84 4.37
N VAL A 49 10.22 -16.57 5.11
CA VAL A 49 9.58 -16.04 6.32
C VAL A 49 10.62 -15.67 7.38
N MET A 50 11.69 -16.47 7.56
CA MET A 50 12.79 -16.15 8.47
C MET A 50 13.56 -14.89 8.06
N ILE A 51 13.84 -14.72 6.76
CA ILE A 51 14.47 -13.50 6.22
C ILE A 51 13.56 -12.29 6.40
N ILE A 52 12.26 -12.43 6.15
CA ILE A 52 11.29 -11.35 6.34
C ILE A 52 11.23 -10.97 7.82
N ALA A 53 11.18 -11.95 8.73
CA ALA A 53 11.14 -11.71 10.16
C ALA A 53 12.37 -10.92 10.65
N SER A 54 13.58 -11.29 10.21
CA SER A 54 14.79 -10.58 10.61
C SER A 54 14.82 -9.14 10.08
N VAL A 55 14.44 -8.91 8.83
CA VAL A 55 14.34 -7.54 8.27
C VAL A 55 13.28 -6.72 9.01
N VAL A 56 12.12 -7.30 9.31
CA VAL A 56 11.06 -6.61 10.06
C VAL A 56 11.53 -6.26 11.48
N SER A 57 12.26 -7.15 12.17
CA SER A 57 12.83 -6.85 13.49
C SER A 57 13.83 -5.69 13.44
N VAL A 58 14.68 -5.62 12.42
CA VAL A 58 15.61 -4.48 12.24
C VAL A 58 14.83 -3.19 12.01
N VAL A 59 13.79 -3.21 11.17
CA VAL A 59 12.93 -2.04 10.94
C VAL A 59 12.16 -1.65 12.21
N GLN A 60 11.72 -2.62 13.02
CA GLN A 60 11.07 -2.37 14.30
C GLN A 60 11.96 -1.57 15.24
N MET A 61 13.23 -1.98 15.37
CA MET A 61 14.22 -1.26 16.17
C MET A 61 14.50 0.15 15.62
N LEU A 62 14.55 0.29 14.29
CA LEU A 62 14.74 1.57 13.63
C LEU A 62 13.56 2.53 13.92
N ILE A 63 12.32 2.06 13.81
CA ILE A 63 11.13 2.87 14.13
C ILE A 63 11.12 3.26 15.61
N ASN A 64 11.47 2.35 16.52
CA ASN A 64 11.56 2.67 17.94
C ASN A 64 12.57 3.79 18.24
N ALA A 65 13.69 3.82 17.51
CA ALA A 65 14.75 4.82 17.68
C ALA A 65 14.38 6.20 17.09
N TYR A 66 13.75 6.24 15.92
CA TYR A 66 13.51 7.49 15.18
C TYR A 66 12.09 8.05 15.32
N ALA A 67 11.09 7.21 15.60
CA ALA A 67 9.67 7.56 15.58
C ALA A 67 8.90 6.88 16.72
N PHE A 68 9.25 7.21 17.96
CA PHE A 68 8.67 6.60 19.17
C PHE A 68 7.13 6.74 19.25
N GLY A 69 6.58 7.87 18.82
CA GLY A 69 5.12 8.06 18.75
C GLY A 69 4.43 7.06 17.81
N LEU A 70 5.04 6.79 16.64
CA LEU A 70 4.56 5.76 15.72
C LEU A 70 4.74 4.36 16.30
N TYR A 71 5.84 4.10 17.01
CA TYR A 71 6.09 2.81 17.67
C TYR A 71 5.04 2.48 18.74
N GLN A 72 4.61 3.46 19.53
CA GLN A 72 3.62 3.24 20.58
C GLN A 72 2.25 2.82 20.02
N SER A 73 1.87 3.36 18.85
CA SER A 73 0.60 3.00 18.18
C SER A 73 0.72 1.78 17.25
N LEU A 74 1.84 1.63 16.53
CA LEU A 74 2.03 0.59 15.52
C LEU A 74 2.81 -0.64 16.01
N GLY A 75 3.39 -0.62 17.21
CA GLY A 75 4.30 -1.65 17.70
C GLY A 75 3.72 -3.08 17.65
N ILE A 76 2.43 -3.22 17.94
CA ILE A 76 1.70 -4.50 17.87
C ILE A 76 1.44 -4.93 16.40
N PHE A 77 1.36 -3.98 15.48
CA PHE A 77 1.10 -4.22 14.06
C PHE A 77 2.35 -4.54 13.25
N ILE A 78 3.55 -4.28 13.77
CA ILE A 78 4.82 -4.58 13.07
C ILE A 78 4.98 -6.10 12.81
N PRO A 79 4.70 -7.01 13.76
CA PRO A 79 4.67 -8.45 13.48
C PRO A 79 3.68 -8.87 12.39
N LEU A 80 2.57 -8.14 12.18
CA LEU A 80 1.62 -8.41 11.09
C LEU A 80 2.20 -8.11 9.69
N ILE A 81 3.33 -7.40 9.61
CA ILE A 81 4.06 -7.21 8.35
C ILE A 81 4.71 -8.53 7.91
N VAL A 82 5.21 -9.34 8.87
CA VAL A 82 5.87 -10.63 8.58
C VAL A 82 4.89 -11.61 7.94
N THR A 83 3.66 -11.64 8.43
CA THR A 83 2.59 -12.52 7.95
C THR A 83 1.79 -11.91 6.80
N ASN A 84 2.21 -10.76 6.27
CA ASN A 84 1.51 -10.13 5.17
C ASN A 84 1.70 -10.90 3.87
N CYS A 85 0.59 -11.38 3.32
CA CYS A 85 0.57 -12.14 2.07
C CYS A 85 1.22 -11.40 0.89
N ILE A 86 1.22 -10.06 0.88
CA ILE A 86 1.88 -9.30 -0.19
C ILE A 86 3.40 -9.48 -0.14
N VAL A 87 3.98 -9.53 1.06
CA VAL A 87 5.44 -9.64 1.23
C VAL A 87 5.89 -11.05 0.85
N VAL A 88 5.24 -12.07 1.41
CA VAL A 88 5.55 -13.47 1.11
C VAL A 88 5.28 -13.79 -0.37
N GLY A 89 4.15 -13.33 -0.92
CA GLY A 89 3.77 -13.59 -2.31
C GLY A 89 4.70 -12.93 -3.33
N ARG A 90 5.16 -11.70 -3.10
CA ARG A 90 6.14 -11.05 -4.01
C ARG A 90 7.54 -11.66 -3.88
N ALA A 91 7.94 -12.04 -2.67
CA ALA A 91 9.20 -12.72 -2.44
C ALA A 91 9.27 -14.03 -3.26
N GLU A 92 8.21 -14.84 -3.22
CA GLU A 92 8.14 -16.09 -3.97
C GLU A 92 7.97 -15.90 -5.48
N ALA A 93 7.07 -15.01 -5.91
CA ALA A 93 6.73 -14.85 -7.32
C ALA A 93 7.81 -14.09 -8.13
N PHE A 94 8.51 -13.14 -7.51
CA PHE A 94 9.41 -12.22 -8.20
C PHE A 94 10.85 -12.30 -7.69
N ALA A 95 11.09 -12.11 -6.39
CA ALA A 95 12.45 -12.03 -5.84
C ALA A 95 13.23 -13.34 -6.03
N ALA A 96 12.57 -14.49 -5.93
CA ALA A 96 13.17 -15.80 -6.17
C ALA A 96 13.66 -15.99 -7.62
N LYS A 97 13.08 -15.29 -8.60
CA LYS A 97 13.30 -15.52 -10.05
C LYS A 97 14.11 -14.42 -10.73
N LYS A 98 14.01 -13.18 -10.26
CA LYS A 98 14.67 -12.00 -10.87
C LYS A 98 15.88 -11.53 -10.09
N GLY A 99 16.67 -10.66 -10.71
CA GLY A 99 17.89 -10.09 -10.12
C GLY A 99 17.59 -9.05 -9.03
N PRO A 100 18.59 -8.67 -8.21
CA PRO A 100 18.40 -7.86 -7.00
C PRO A 100 17.87 -6.46 -7.30
N ALA A 101 18.40 -5.78 -8.32
CA ALA A 101 17.96 -4.44 -8.71
C ALA A 101 16.51 -4.40 -9.18
N LEU A 102 16.11 -5.36 -10.02
CA LEU A 102 14.72 -5.50 -10.48
C LEU A 102 13.77 -5.84 -9.34
N SER A 103 14.21 -6.67 -8.40
CA SER A 103 13.40 -7.10 -7.24
C SER A 103 13.19 -5.97 -6.23
N ALA A 104 14.19 -5.11 -6.04
CA ALA A 104 14.06 -3.90 -5.23
C ALA A 104 13.05 -2.92 -5.86
N LEU A 105 13.15 -2.66 -7.16
CA LEU A 105 12.20 -1.80 -7.88
C LEU A 105 10.76 -2.35 -7.80
N ASP A 106 10.61 -3.67 -7.90
CA ASP A 106 9.34 -4.35 -7.73
C ASP A 106 8.77 -4.17 -6.32
N GLY A 107 9.59 -4.39 -5.30
CA GLY A 107 9.19 -4.20 -3.91
C GLY A 107 8.80 -2.76 -3.62
N PHE A 108 9.54 -1.79 -4.14
CA PHE A 108 9.25 -0.38 -3.99
C PHE A 108 7.93 0.02 -4.68
N SER A 109 7.73 -0.39 -5.94
CA SER A 109 6.53 -0.03 -6.71
C SER A 109 5.26 -0.65 -6.12
N ILE A 110 5.30 -1.93 -5.75
CA ILE A 110 4.16 -2.60 -5.11
C ILE A 110 3.90 -2.05 -3.71
N GLY A 111 4.95 -1.77 -2.94
CA GLY A 111 4.82 -1.17 -1.61
C GLY A 111 4.19 0.22 -1.68
N MET A 112 4.66 1.06 -2.61
CA MET A 112 4.11 2.41 -2.80
C MET A 112 2.65 2.37 -3.27
N GLY A 113 2.29 1.42 -4.14
CA GLY A 113 0.90 1.17 -4.53
C GLY A 113 0.02 0.73 -3.35
N ALA A 114 0.53 -0.17 -2.51
CA ALA A 114 -0.17 -0.61 -1.30
C ALA A 114 -0.33 0.53 -0.29
N THR A 115 0.70 1.36 -0.12
CA THR A 115 0.68 2.54 0.75
C THR A 115 -0.36 3.55 0.29
N CYS A 116 -0.41 3.85 -1.01
CA CYS A 116 -1.40 4.74 -1.58
C CYS A 116 -2.83 4.20 -1.35
N ALA A 117 -3.06 2.91 -1.59
CA ALA A 117 -4.36 2.29 -1.33
C ALA A 117 -4.76 2.33 0.15
N MET A 118 -3.82 2.05 1.06
CA MET A 118 -4.05 2.15 2.51
C MET A 118 -4.34 3.59 2.94
N PHE A 119 -3.59 4.56 2.41
CA PHE A 119 -3.78 5.97 2.71
C PHE A 119 -5.15 6.47 2.26
N VAL A 120 -5.56 6.17 1.03
CA VAL A 120 -6.88 6.56 0.50
C VAL A 120 -8.01 5.93 1.31
N LEU A 121 -7.91 4.65 1.65
CA LEU A 121 -8.90 3.98 2.49
C LEU A 121 -8.92 4.52 3.93
N GLY A 122 -7.75 4.77 4.51
CA GLY A 122 -7.62 5.38 5.83
C GLY A 122 -8.22 6.78 5.88
N SER A 123 -7.94 7.63 4.89
CA SER A 123 -8.52 8.97 4.79
C SER A 123 -10.04 8.93 4.61
N LEU A 124 -10.55 8.02 3.75
CA LEU A 124 -11.99 7.91 3.54
C LEU A 124 -12.71 7.45 4.82
N ARG A 125 -12.11 6.49 5.54
CA ARG A 125 -12.66 5.97 6.81
C ARG A 125 -12.61 7.00 7.93
N GLU A 126 -11.56 7.82 7.98
CA GLU A 126 -11.43 8.89 8.96
C GLU A 126 -12.47 9.99 8.73
N ILE A 127 -12.66 10.41 7.47
CA ILE A 127 -13.70 11.39 7.08
C ILE A 127 -15.10 10.87 7.43
N LEU A 128 -15.40 9.60 7.07
CA LEU A 128 -16.73 9.01 7.30
C LEU A 128 -17.01 8.65 8.76
N GLY A 129 -15.96 8.37 9.55
CA GLY A 129 -16.09 7.97 10.95
C GLY A 129 -16.13 9.15 11.92
N ASN A 130 -15.20 10.11 11.77
CA ASN A 130 -14.96 11.19 12.72
C ASN A 130 -15.26 12.59 12.16
N GLY A 131 -15.48 12.75 10.84
CA GLY A 131 -15.69 14.06 10.21
C GLY A 131 -14.44 14.96 10.15
N THR A 132 -13.27 14.42 10.53
CA THR A 132 -11.98 15.10 10.56
C THR A 132 -11.02 14.55 9.49
N LEU A 133 -10.11 15.40 9.01
CA LEU A 133 -8.99 15.00 8.16
C LEU A 133 -7.69 15.26 8.95
N PHE A 134 -6.87 14.22 9.15
CA PHE A 134 -5.59 14.25 9.90
C PHE A 134 -5.71 14.34 11.44
N ASP A 135 -6.67 13.64 12.05
CA ASP A 135 -6.70 13.47 13.49
C ASP A 135 -5.48 12.65 13.98
N GLY A 136 -4.72 13.22 14.91
CA GLY A 136 -3.49 12.62 15.44
C GLY A 136 -2.20 12.90 14.66
N ALA A 137 -2.23 13.79 13.65
CA ALA A 137 -1.01 14.25 12.97
C ALA A 137 -0.04 14.98 13.91
N ASP A 138 -0.57 15.67 14.94
CA ASP A 138 0.19 16.30 16.02
C ASP A 138 1.10 15.31 16.78
N SER A 139 0.67 14.04 16.89
CA SER A 139 1.42 13.00 17.61
C SER A 139 2.48 12.32 16.73
N LEU A 140 2.46 12.57 15.41
CA LEU A 140 3.29 11.87 14.41
C LEU A 140 4.31 12.74 13.68
N LEU A 141 4.05 14.04 13.49
CA LEU A 141 4.90 14.94 12.69
C LEU A 141 5.38 16.19 13.46
N GLY A 142 5.07 16.28 14.75
CA GLY A 142 5.42 17.45 15.58
C GLY A 142 4.60 18.70 15.24
N SER A 143 4.95 19.83 15.86
CA SER A 143 4.19 21.09 15.88
C SER A 143 3.90 21.73 14.51
N TRP A 144 4.54 21.26 13.43
CA TRP A 144 4.29 21.70 12.05
C TRP A 144 3.03 21.09 11.41
N ALA A 145 2.48 20.01 11.98
CA ALA A 145 1.28 19.35 11.46
C ALA A 145 -0.05 20.00 11.87
N LYS A 146 -0.01 21.00 12.77
CA LYS A 146 -1.20 21.81 13.13
C LYS A 146 -1.83 22.53 11.94
N VAL A 147 -1.06 22.82 10.89
CA VAL A 147 -1.52 23.57 9.71
C VAL A 147 -2.38 22.70 8.77
N LEU A 148 -2.35 21.37 8.91
CA LEU A 148 -3.11 20.44 8.08
C LEU A 148 -4.35 19.89 8.80
N ARG A 149 -4.81 20.52 9.89
CA ARG A 149 -6.14 20.24 10.43
C ARG A 149 -7.19 20.96 9.59
N ILE A 150 -7.91 20.20 8.78
CA ILE A 150 -9.14 20.65 8.12
C ILE A 150 -10.29 19.99 8.87
N GLU A 151 -10.80 20.70 9.89
CA GLU A 151 -12.04 20.38 10.58
C GLU A 151 -13.21 20.80 9.67
N VAL A 152 -13.90 19.83 9.06
CA VAL A 152 -15.01 20.15 8.14
C VAL A 152 -16.37 20.01 8.84
N PHE A 153 -16.62 19.04 9.74
CA PHE A 153 -17.91 18.94 10.44
C PHE A 153 -17.86 18.25 11.82
N HIS A 154 -18.47 18.87 12.83
CA HIS A 154 -18.94 18.21 14.06
C HIS A 154 -20.15 17.35 13.70
N THR A 155 -20.03 16.02 13.80
CA THR A 155 -21.18 15.11 13.83
C THR A 155 -21.15 14.37 15.16
N ASP A 156 -22.10 14.71 16.03
CA ASP A 156 -22.24 14.24 17.43
C ASP A 156 -22.52 12.73 17.60
N THR A 157 -22.36 11.93 16.55
CA THR A 157 -22.39 10.47 16.62
C THR A 157 -21.28 9.89 15.73
N PRO A 158 -20.14 9.46 16.29
CA PRO A 158 -19.15 8.73 15.53
C PRO A 158 -19.83 7.52 14.90
N PHE A 159 -19.79 7.40 13.58
CA PHE A 159 -20.40 6.27 12.90
C PHE A 159 -19.52 5.04 13.18
N LEU A 160 -19.75 4.39 14.34
CA LEU A 160 -18.96 3.28 14.85
C LEU A 160 -18.77 2.17 13.81
N LEU A 161 -19.76 1.98 12.93
CA LEU A 161 -19.69 1.02 11.82
C LEU A 161 -18.54 1.31 10.82
N ALA A 162 -18.16 2.57 10.62
CA ALA A 162 -17.08 2.98 9.70
C ALA A 162 -15.67 2.74 10.29
N MET A 163 -15.55 2.84 11.62
CA MET A 163 -14.32 2.58 12.37
C MET A 163 -14.05 1.08 12.56
N LEU A 164 -15.09 0.25 12.58
CA LEU A 164 -14.97 -1.20 12.74
C LEU A 164 -14.56 -1.92 11.43
N PRO A 165 -14.03 -3.16 11.50
CA PRO A 165 -13.67 -3.99 10.34
C PRO A 165 -14.72 -4.05 9.19
N PRO A 166 -16.04 -4.15 9.44
CA PRO A 166 -17.07 -4.04 8.39
C PRO A 166 -16.96 -2.77 7.53
N GLY A 167 -16.67 -1.61 8.12
CA GLY A 167 -16.45 -0.36 7.38
C GLY A 167 -15.26 -0.43 6.43
N ALA A 168 -14.19 -1.13 6.81
CA ALA A 168 -13.03 -1.36 5.96
C ALA A 168 -13.37 -2.22 4.73
N PHE A 169 -14.20 -3.26 4.89
CA PHE A 169 -14.66 -4.09 3.79
C PHE A 169 -15.58 -3.34 2.83
N ILE A 170 -16.52 -2.54 3.35
CA ILE A 170 -17.41 -1.72 2.52
C ILE A 170 -16.60 -0.66 1.75
N GLY A 171 -15.68 0.03 2.43
CA GLY A 171 -14.79 1.01 1.81
C GLY A 171 -13.92 0.40 0.71
N LEU A 172 -13.31 -0.75 0.96
CA LEU A 172 -12.51 -1.47 -0.03
C LEU A 172 -13.38 -1.95 -1.21
N GLY A 173 -14.60 -2.44 -0.96
CA GLY A 173 -15.55 -2.83 -1.99
C GLY A 173 -15.94 -1.65 -2.89
N MET A 174 -16.26 -0.50 -2.30
CA MET A 174 -16.59 0.73 -3.04
C MET A 174 -15.39 1.24 -3.85
N MET A 175 -14.19 1.22 -3.27
CA MET A 175 -12.96 1.61 -3.97
C MET A 175 -12.68 0.71 -5.19
N LEU A 176 -12.89 -0.60 -5.06
CA LEU A 176 -12.76 -1.55 -6.17
C LEU A 176 -13.84 -1.31 -7.24
N ALA A 177 -15.08 -1.03 -6.85
CA ALA A 177 -16.16 -0.70 -7.79
C ALA A 177 -15.86 0.59 -8.57
N ILE A 178 -15.37 1.64 -7.90
CA ILE A 178 -14.95 2.89 -8.55
C ILE A 178 -13.79 2.62 -9.51
N LYS A 179 -12.76 1.87 -9.07
CA LYS A 179 -11.65 1.49 -9.94
C LYS A 179 -12.14 0.74 -11.18
N TYR A 180 -13.06 -0.20 -11.00
CA TYR A 180 -13.65 -0.96 -12.11
C TYR A 180 -14.36 -0.04 -13.11
N LEU A 181 -15.20 0.89 -12.63
CA LEU A 181 -15.87 1.88 -13.49
C LEU A 181 -14.88 2.81 -14.22
N ILE A 182 -13.80 3.23 -13.56
CA ILE A 182 -12.76 4.06 -14.18
C ILE A 182 -11.99 3.27 -15.24
N ASP A 183 -11.61 2.03 -14.95
CA ASP A 183 -10.87 1.17 -15.88
C ASP A 183 -11.70 0.85 -17.13
N GLU A 184 -13.00 0.59 -16.94
CA GLU A 184 -13.96 0.38 -18.03
C GLU A 184 -14.07 1.61 -18.93
N ARG A 185 -14.23 2.81 -18.35
CA ARG A 185 -14.25 4.07 -19.10
C ARG A 185 -12.92 4.36 -19.80
N SER A 186 -11.79 4.04 -19.18
CA SER A 186 -10.45 4.23 -19.75
C SER A 186 -10.21 3.29 -20.95
N LYS A 187 -10.63 2.03 -20.85
CA LYS A 187 -10.59 1.07 -21.96
C LYS A 187 -11.48 1.51 -23.12
N GLN A 188 -12.69 1.98 -22.84
CA GLN A 188 -13.59 2.51 -23.87
C GLN A 188 -12.99 3.73 -24.58
N ARG A 189 -12.36 4.65 -23.83
CA ARG A 189 -11.64 5.81 -24.41
C ARG A 189 -10.44 5.40 -25.25
N LYS A 190 -9.62 4.44 -24.79
CA LYS A 190 -8.49 3.91 -25.57
C LYS A 190 -8.95 3.16 -26.82
N ALA A 191 -10.05 2.42 -26.75
CA ALA A 191 -10.65 1.73 -27.89
C ALA A 191 -11.23 2.72 -28.93
N GLN A 192 -11.85 3.81 -28.48
CA GLN A 192 -12.29 4.90 -29.36
C GLN A 192 -11.11 5.65 -30.00
N ALA A 193 -10.06 5.95 -29.24
CA ALA A 193 -8.86 6.57 -29.76
C ALA A 193 -8.14 5.69 -30.80
N ALA A 194 -8.07 4.36 -30.58
CA ALA A 194 -7.49 3.42 -31.53
C ALA A 194 -8.33 3.30 -32.83
N ARG A 195 -9.67 3.33 -32.74
CA ARG A 195 -10.56 3.36 -33.92
C ARG A 195 -10.45 4.67 -34.71
N ALA A 196 -10.23 5.81 -34.06
CA ALA A 196 -10.06 7.08 -34.74
C ALA A 196 -8.76 7.13 -35.59
N VAL A 197 -7.69 6.46 -35.13
CA VAL A 197 -6.42 6.38 -35.87
C VAL A 197 -6.50 5.42 -37.07
N SER A 198 -7.30 4.34 -36.99
CA SER A 198 -7.45 3.40 -38.12
C SER A 198 -8.34 3.89 -39.26
N VAL A 199 -9.03 5.03 -39.09
CA VAL A 199 -9.92 5.63 -40.11
C VAL A 199 -9.24 6.81 -40.83
N ALA A 200 -7.99 7.15 -40.50
CA ALA A 200 -7.21 8.12 -41.28
C ALA A 200 -6.94 7.56 -42.69
N PRO A 201 -7.38 8.24 -43.77
CA PRO A 201 -7.35 7.68 -45.12
C PRO A 201 -5.90 7.58 -45.63
N SER A 202 -5.52 6.37 -46.03
CA SER A 202 -4.41 6.11 -46.94
C SER A 202 -4.81 6.53 -48.35
N ASP A 203 -4.75 7.83 -48.65
CA ASP A 203 -5.12 8.31 -49.98
C ASP A 203 -4.33 9.56 -50.38
N VAL A 204 -3.03 9.41 -50.67
CA VAL A 204 -2.30 10.21 -51.69
C VAL A 204 -1.04 9.43 -52.14
N THR A 205 -1.19 8.34 -52.91
CA THR A 205 -0.14 7.90 -53.83
C THR A 205 -0.76 7.23 -55.05
N GLY A 206 -0.94 7.98 -56.14
CA GLY A 206 -1.14 7.38 -57.46
C GLY A 206 -1.90 8.23 -58.48
N LYS A 207 -1.16 8.72 -59.49
CA LYS A 207 -1.59 9.17 -60.83
C LYS A 207 -2.30 10.54 -60.84
N ALA A 208 -1.98 11.50 -61.71
CA ALA A 208 -1.32 11.49 -63.02
C ALA A 208 -0.49 12.76 -63.22
#